data_AF-A0A2V6ILL3-F1
#
_entry.id   AF-A0A2V6ILL3-F1
#
_cell.length_a   1.000
_cell.length_b   1.000
_cell.length_c   1.000
_cell.angle_alpha   90.00
_cell.angle_beta   90.00
_cell.angle_gamma   90.00
#
_symmetry.space_group_name_H-M   'P 1'
#
loop_
_entity.id
_entity.type
_entity.pdbx_description
1 polymer ?
#
loop_
_entity_poly.entity_id
_entity_poly.type
_entity_poly.pdbx_seq_one_letter_code
_entity_poly.pdbx_strand_id
1 'polypeptide(L)'
;MSAPQNTIAIVYDYDQTLSPSYMQDEVVFPAFGINSEIFWRRCSELVRDHGYDNELAYMKVLLDQLGMDRPTNDELKKLGANLNFYKGLPEMFEEFRGGEGLLTAEHTAHGITVEHYIISSGMKVLIDGSRLAPYVRAIFGCEFATDPEGRIT
;
A
#
# COMPACT_ATOMS: atom_id res chain seq x y z
N MET A 1 37.23 1.28 -7.37
CA MET A 1 36.74 1.80 -6.07
C MET A 1 35.27 1.44 -5.96
N SER A 2 34.82 0.92 -4.82
CA SER A 2 33.38 0.70 -4.58
C SER A 2 32.66 2.05 -4.69
N ALA A 3 31.49 2.07 -5.32
CA ALA A 3 30.64 3.25 -5.27
C ALA A 3 30.33 3.57 -3.79
N PRO A 4 30.34 4.86 -3.39
CA PRO A 4 29.99 5.25 -2.03
C PRO A 4 28.53 4.88 -1.74
N GLN A 5 28.28 4.28 -0.57
CA GLN A 5 26.95 3.87 -0.10
C GLN A 5 26.34 4.97 0.78
N ASN A 6 25.95 6.08 0.17
CA ASN A 6 25.49 7.27 0.90
C ASN A 6 23.96 7.40 0.95
N THR A 7 23.24 6.40 0.44
CA THR A 7 21.77 6.39 0.44
C THR A 7 21.25 5.58 1.63
N ILE A 8 20.46 6.24 2.47
CA ILE A 8 19.72 5.62 3.57
C ILE A 8 18.33 5.27 3.05
N ALA A 9 18.02 3.97 3.02
CA ALA A 9 16.67 3.52 2.69
C ALA A 9 15.85 3.36 3.98
N ILE A 10 14.66 3.95 4.01
CA ILE A 10 13.67 3.71 5.06
C ILE A 10 12.53 2.91 4.44
N VAL A 11 12.28 1.73 4.99
CA VAL A 11 11.29 0.78 4.49
C VAL A 11 10.15 0.68 5.49
N TYR A 12 8.92 0.88 5.02
CA TYR A 12 7.72 0.89 5.83
C TYR A 12 6.81 -0.28 5.44
N ASP A 13 6.17 -0.88 6.43
CA ASP A 13 4.87 -1.52 6.20
C ASP A 13 3.77 -0.45 6.03
N TYR A 14 2.57 -0.83 5.63
CA TYR A 14 1.46 0.08 5.38
C TYR A 14 0.35 -0.01 6.44
N ASP A 15 -0.38 -1.12 6.49
CA ASP A 15 -1.56 -1.27 7.37
C ASP A 15 -1.09 -1.26 8.83
N GLN A 16 -1.74 -0.48 9.68
CA GLN A 16 -1.34 -0.25 11.08
C GLN A 16 0.07 0.33 11.28
N THR A 17 0.72 0.81 10.21
CA THR A 17 2.05 1.47 10.26
C THR A 17 1.98 2.89 9.71
N LEU A 18 1.57 3.06 8.45
CA LEU A 18 1.33 4.37 7.82
C LEU A 18 -0.15 4.75 7.87
N SER A 19 -1.05 3.77 7.84
CA SER A 19 -2.49 3.95 8.03
C SER A 19 -2.96 3.37 9.37
N PRO A 20 -3.95 3.98 10.05
CA PRO A 20 -4.56 3.41 11.25
C PRO A 20 -5.49 2.22 10.99
N SER A 21 -5.87 1.98 9.73
CA SER A 21 -6.86 0.98 9.32
C SER A 21 -6.35 0.10 8.18
N TYR A 22 -7.00 -1.05 7.97
CA TYR A 22 -6.78 -1.84 6.76
C TYR A 22 -7.38 -1.12 5.55
N MET A 23 -6.61 -1.03 4.46
CA MET A 23 -7.06 -0.36 3.23
C MET A 23 -8.38 -0.93 2.66
N GLN A 24 -8.65 -2.22 2.89
CA GLN A 24 -9.87 -2.88 2.42
C GLN A 24 -11.10 -2.33 3.16
N ASP A 25 -11.02 -2.26 4.49
CA ASP A 25 -12.08 -1.72 5.34
C ASP A 25 -12.39 -0.25 5.02
N GLU A 26 -11.35 0.49 4.64
CA GLU A 26 -11.42 1.92 4.49
C GLU A 26 -11.97 2.37 3.14
N VAL A 27 -11.47 1.82 2.03
CA VAL A 27 -11.82 2.31 0.68
C VAL A 27 -12.43 1.26 -0.23
N VAL A 28 -12.14 -0.03 -0.03
CA VAL A 28 -12.67 -1.11 -0.89
C VAL A 28 -14.07 -1.50 -0.47
N PHE A 29 -14.26 -1.89 0.79
CA PHE A 29 -15.54 -2.41 1.27
C PHE A 29 -16.67 -1.38 1.14
N PRO A 30 -16.48 -0.09 1.49
CA PRO A 30 -17.53 0.91 1.29
C PRO A 30 -17.87 1.13 -0.19
N ALA A 31 -16.87 1.09 -1.09
CA ALA A 31 -17.07 1.30 -2.52
C ALA A 31 -17.87 0.17 -3.19
N PHE A 32 -17.71 -1.07 -2.71
CA PHE A 32 -18.36 -2.26 -3.28
C PHE A 32 -19.49 -2.82 -2.40
N GLY A 33 -19.84 -2.15 -1.30
CA GLY A 33 -20.90 -2.59 -0.39
C GLY A 33 -20.60 -3.92 0.34
N ILE A 34 -19.31 -4.21 0.57
CA ILE A 34 -18.86 -5.44 1.24
C ILE A 34 -19.01 -5.27 2.76
N ASN A 35 -19.56 -6.28 3.44
CA ASN A 35 -19.59 -6.30 4.89
C ASN A 35 -18.27 -6.84 5.45
N SER A 36 -17.50 -5.99 6.12
CA SER A 36 -16.19 -6.28 6.72
C SER A 36 -16.20 -7.52 7.62
N GLU A 37 -17.14 -7.61 8.57
CA GLU A 37 -17.19 -8.71 9.55
C GLU A 37 -17.40 -10.06 8.85
N ILE A 38 -18.33 -10.10 7.88
CA ILE A 38 -18.60 -11.31 7.09
C ILE A 38 -17.37 -11.66 6.24
N PHE A 39 -16.71 -10.66 5.65
CA PHE A 39 -15.53 -10.84 4.82
C PHE A 39 -14.37 -11.45 5.61
N TRP A 40 -13.99 -10.85 6.73
CA TRP A 40 -12.88 -11.32 7.55
C TRP A 40 -13.15 -12.67 8.19
N ARG A 41 -14.41 -12.97 8.54
CA ARG A 41 -14.81 -14.31 9.00
C ARG A 41 -14.55 -15.37 7.94
N ARG A 42 -14.92 -15.11 6.67
CA ARG A 42 -14.65 -16.05 5.56
C ARG A 42 -13.16 -16.24 5.31
N CYS A 43 -12.37 -15.17 5.40
CA CYS A 43 -10.92 -15.28 5.30
C CYS A 43 -10.37 -16.20 6.40
N SER A 44 -10.79 -15.98 7.65
CA SER A 44 -10.39 -16.80 8.80
C SER A 44 -10.79 -18.27 8.64
N GLU A 45 -11.97 -18.54 8.06
CA GLU A 45 -12.41 -19.91 7.74
C GLU A 45 -11.50 -20.57 6.70
N LEU A 46 -11.10 -19.87 5.63
CA LEU A 46 -10.15 -20.40 4.64
C LEU A 46 -8.76 -20.70 5.24
N VAL A 47 -8.26 -19.81 6.09
CA VAL A 47 -6.97 -20.02 6.78
C VAL A 47 -7.05 -21.26 7.66
N ARG A 48 -8.09 -21.35 8.51
CA ARG A 48 -8.26 -22.45 9.47
C ARG A 48 -8.54 -23.80 8.81
N ASP A 49 -9.48 -23.83 7.87
CA ASP A 49 -10.06 -25.07 7.36
C ASP A 49 -9.38 -25.55 6.07
N HIS A 50 -8.72 -24.64 5.34
CA HIS A 50 -8.09 -24.92 4.05
C HIS A 50 -6.60 -24.59 4.00
N GLY A 51 -6.01 -24.10 5.10
CA GLY A 51 -4.56 -23.87 5.21
C GLY A 51 -4.02 -22.73 4.34
N TYR A 52 -4.88 -21.76 4.00
CA TYR A 52 -4.46 -20.58 3.26
C TYR A 52 -3.57 -19.68 4.13
N ASP A 53 -2.63 -19.00 3.48
CA ASP A 53 -1.99 -17.82 4.04
C ASP A 53 -3.01 -16.65 4.14
N ASN A 54 -2.87 -15.73 5.10
CA ASN A 54 -3.87 -14.70 5.35
C ASN A 54 -4.06 -13.79 4.12
N GLU A 55 -2.95 -13.45 3.47
CA GLU A 55 -2.91 -12.61 2.28
C GLU A 55 -3.64 -13.29 1.11
N LEU A 56 -3.30 -14.57 0.87
CA LEU A 56 -3.92 -15.35 -0.18
C LEU A 56 -5.42 -15.59 0.09
N ALA A 57 -5.81 -15.74 1.36
CA ALA A 57 -7.19 -15.89 1.76
C ALA A 57 -7.99 -14.62 1.44
N TYR A 58 -7.52 -13.43 1.85
CA TYR A 58 -8.25 -12.19 1.56
C TYR A 58 -8.31 -11.92 0.05
N MET A 59 -7.20 -12.14 -0.67
CA MET A 59 -7.15 -11.90 -2.12
C MET A 59 -8.20 -12.76 -2.83
N LYS A 60 -8.30 -14.04 -2.46
CA LYS A 60 -9.30 -14.95 -2.99
C LYS A 60 -10.73 -14.52 -2.63
N VAL A 61 -10.99 -14.24 -1.35
CA VAL A 61 -12.35 -13.89 -0.89
C VAL A 61 -12.84 -12.60 -1.53
N LEU A 62 -11.94 -11.64 -1.80
CA LEU A 62 -12.27 -10.41 -2.52
C LEU A 62 -12.76 -10.70 -3.95
N LEU A 63 -12.06 -11.55 -4.69
CA LEU A 63 -12.51 -11.96 -6.04
C LEU A 63 -13.84 -12.72 -6.00
N ASP A 64 -14.04 -13.59 -5.01
CA ASP A 64 -15.30 -14.32 -4.83
C ASP A 64 -16.47 -13.36 -4.50
N GLN A 65 -16.22 -12.30 -3.74
CA GLN A 65 -17.23 -11.30 -3.38
C GLN A 65 -17.62 -10.37 -4.52
N LEU A 66 -16.65 -9.97 -5.34
CA LEU A 66 -16.90 -9.09 -6.48
C LEU A 66 -17.59 -9.81 -7.65
N GLY A 67 -17.52 -11.14 -7.70
CA GLY A 67 -18.23 -11.92 -8.72
C GLY A 67 -17.72 -11.61 -10.13
N MET A 68 -18.64 -11.28 -11.06
CA MET A 68 -18.30 -10.93 -12.44
C MET A 68 -18.07 -9.42 -12.66
N ASP A 69 -18.55 -8.57 -11.75
CA ASP A 69 -18.46 -7.11 -11.83
C ASP A 69 -17.20 -6.61 -11.11
N ARG A 70 -16.05 -7.15 -11.53
CA ARG A 70 -14.75 -6.84 -10.92
C ARG A 70 -14.22 -5.50 -11.41
N PRO A 71 -13.62 -4.67 -10.54
CA PRO A 71 -13.05 -3.40 -10.93
C PRO A 71 -11.76 -3.60 -11.72
N THR A 72 -11.41 -2.58 -12.49
CA THR A 72 -10.11 -2.43 -13.11
C THR A 72 -9.07 -1.89 -12.11
N ASN A 73 -7.79 -2.07 -12.43
CA ASN A 73 -6.72 -1.45 -11.64
C ASN A 73 -6.81 0.09 -11.62
N ASP A 74 -7.30 0.71 -12.70
CA ASP A 74 -7.50 2.16 -12.74
C ASP A 74 -8.61 2.64 -11.79
N GLU A 75 -9.68 1.86 -11.65
CA GLU A 75 -10.75 2.15 -10.68
C GLU A 75 -10.25 1.99 -9.25
N LEU A 76 -9.54 0.90 -8.96
CA LEU A 76 -8.92 0.68 -7.64
C LEU A 76 -7.93 1.80 -7.31
N LYS A 77 -7.08 2.20 -8.26
CA LYS A 77 -6.12 3.29 -8.06
C LYS A 77 -6.81 4.60 -7.67
N LYS A 78 -7.97 4.90 -8.26
CA LYS A 78 -8.75 6.10 -7.87
C LYS A 78 -9.26 6.02 -6.42
N LEU A 79 -9.61 4.83 -5.93
CA LEU A 79 -10.00 4.63 -4.53
C LEU A 79 -8.85 4.94 -3.57
N GLY A 80 -7.61 4.66 -3.99
CA GLY A 80 -6.39 4.94 -3.23
C GLY A 80 -6.24 6.40 -2.78
N ALA A 81 -6.81 7.35 -3.54
CA ALA A 81 -6.77 8.77 -3.19
C ALA A 81 -7.51 9.10 -1.87
N ASN A 82 -8.43 8.24 -1.45
CA ASN A 82 -9.24 8.40 -0.24
C ASN A 82 -8.65 7.73 1.01
N LEU A 83 -7.48 7.10 0.90
CA LEU A 83 -6.78 6.51 2.04
C LEU A 83 -6.35 7.59 3.04
N ASN A 84 -6.57 7.31 4.33
CA ASN A 84 -6.17 8.13 5.46
C ASN A 84 -4.90 7.56 6.10
N PHE A 85 -4.16 8.45 6.74
CA PHE A 85 -2.85 8.14 7.33
C PHE A 85 -2.79 8.68 8.76
N TYR A 86 -1.81 8.20 9.52
CA TYR A 86 -1.52 8.79 10.82
C TYR A 86 -1.19 10.29 10.69
N LYS A 87 -1.52 11.05 11.75
CA LYS A 87 -1.27 12.49 11.80
C LYS A 87 0.21 12.79 11.51
N GLY A 88 0.46 13.69 10.56
CA GLY A 88 1.80 14.07 10.11
C GLY A 88 2.23 13.38 8.81
N LEU A 89 1.41 12.49 8.25
CA LEU A 89 1.61 11.93 6.90
C LEU A 89 0.65 12.58 5.89
N PRO A 90 1.14 12.92 4.68
CA PRO A 90 2.48 12.64 4.15
C PRO A 90 3.57 13.66 4.53
N GLU A 91 3.26 14.70 5.31
CA GLU A 91 4.16 15.86 5.53
C GLU A 91 5.54 15.46 6.09
N MET A 92 5.62 14.41 6.90
CA MET A 92 6.87 13.86 7.43
C MET A 92 7.91 13.53 6.34
N PHE A 93 7.49 13.14 5.14
CA PHE A 93 8.43 12.85 4.06
C PHE A 93 9.11 14.11 3.50
N GLU A 94 8.45 15.28 3.59
CA GLU A 94 9.08 16.55 3.17
C GLU A 94 10.22 16.94 4.10
N GLU A 95 10.18 16.53 5.37
CA GLU A 95 11.26 16.78 6.34
C GLU A 95 12.60 16.16 5.91
N PHE A 96 12.61 15.19 4.98
CA PHE A 96 13.84 14.61 4.45
C PHE A 96 14.31 15.26 3.13
N ARG A 97 13.56 16.23 2.58
CA ARG A 97 13.91 16.90 1.34
C ARG A 97 14.66 18.22 1.58
N GLY A 98 15.75 18.42 0.85
CA GLY A 98 16.19 19.76 0.45
C GLY A 98 16.88 20.66 1.49
N GLY A 99 17.70 20.16 2.42
CA GLY A 99 18.64 20.97 3.21
C GLY A 99 18.02 21.85 4.31
N GLU A 100 16.71 22.11 4.25
CA GLU A 100 15.95 22.87 5.26
C GLU A 100 15.24 21.97 6.29
N GLY A 101 15.17 20.65 6.03
CA GLY A 101 14.62 19.65 6.95
C GLY A 101 15.67 18.94 7.81
N LEU A 102 15.47 17.65 8.07
CA LEU A 102 16.33 16.78 8.89
C LEU A 102 17.71 16.51 8.28
N LEU A 103 17.86 16.67 6.95
CA LEU A 103 19.16 16.58 6.30
C LEU A 103 19.86 17.95 6.30
N THR A 104 20.93 18.08 7.07
CA THR A 104 21.75 19.30 7.12
C THR A 104 22.52 19.54 5.82
N ALA A 105 23.03 20.76 5.65
CA ALA A 105 23.92 21.11 4.55
C ALA A 105 25.21 20.25 4.52
N GLU A 106 25.71 19.83 5.69
CA GLU A 106 26.86 18.94 5.81
C GLU A 106 26.55 17.54 5.28
N HIS A 107 25.40 16.96 5.66
CA HIS A 107 24.97 15.66 5.13
C HIS A 107 24.85 15.70 3.60
N THR A 108 24.25 16.77 3.07
CA THR A 108 24.08 16.98 1.64
C THR A 108 25.44 17.13 0.93
N ALA A 109 26.40 17.85 1.52
CA ALA A 109 27.75 18.01 0.98
C ALA A 109 28.53 16.67 0.92
N HIS A 110 28.23 15.74 1.83
CA HIS A 110 28.74 14.37 1.79
C HIS A 110 27.94 13.44 0.86
N GLY A 111 26.93 13.96 0.15
CA GLY A 111 26.10 13.19 -0.76
C GLY A 111 25.15 12.21 -0.07
N ILE A 112 24.82 12.46 1.21
CA ILE A 112 23.86 11.64 1.95
C ILE A 112 22.46 11.93 1.40
N THR A 113 21.73 10.86 1.08
CA THR A 113 20.34 10.92 0.59
C THR A 113 19.46 9.96 1.36
N VAL A 114 18.17 10.26 1.44
CA VAL A 114 17.16 9.38 2.04
C VAL A 114 16.16 8.99 0.97
N GLU A 115 15.89 7.69 0.86
CA GLU A 115 14.86 7.14 0.00
C GLU A 115 13.84 6.38 0.84
N HIS A 116 12.56 6.52 0.50
CA HIS A 116 11.45 5.90 1.21
C HIS A 116 10.84 4.79 0.36
N TYR A 117 10.55 3.65 0.97
CA TYR A 117 10.00 2.48 0.30
C TYR A 117 8.83 1.90 1.11
N ILE A 118 7.78 1.44 0.43
CA ILE A 118 6.69 0.72 1.10
C ILE A 118 6.74 -0.73 0.67
N ILE A 119 6.77 -1.66 1.63
CA ILE A 119 6.58 -3.09 1.44
C ILE A 119 5.39 -3.50 2.28
N SER A 120 4.27 -3.78 1.61
CA SER A 120 3.02 -4.14 2.27
C SER A 120 2.50 -5.47 1.75
N SER A 121 1.77 -6.20 2.58
CA SER A 121 1.01 -7.36 2.13
C SER A 121 -0.39 -7.02 1.58
N GLY A 122 -0.75 -5.73 1.58
CA GLY A 122 -1.99 -5.22 1.00
C GLY A 122 -1.91 -4.95 -0.52
N MET A 123 -2.99 -4.37 -1.06
CA MET A 123 -3.13 -4.09 -2.49
C MET A 123 -2.26 -2.92 -2.95
N LYS A 124 -1.19 -3.23 -3.69
CA LYS A 124 -0.24 -2.22 -4.22
C LYS A 124 -0.93 -1.09 -4.97
N VAL A 125 -1.92 -1.43 -5.81
CA VAL A 125 -2.64 -0.47 -6.67
C VAL A 125 -3.36 0.63 -5.88
N LEU A 126 -3.81 0.33 -4.66
CA LEU A 126 -4.42 1.35 -3.77
C LEU A 126 -3.36 2.32 -3.26
N ILE A 127 -2.21 1.81 -2.83
CA ILE A 127 -1.09 2.64 -2.34
C ILE A 127 -0.52 3.49 -3.48
N ASP A 128 -0.43 2.96 -4.72
CA ASP A 128 -0.02 3.71 -5.92
C ASP A 128 -0.92 4.92 -6.22
N GLY A 129 -2.20 4.85 -5.82
CA GLY A 129 -3.17 5.93 -5.97
C GLY A 129 -3.20 6.92 -4.81
N SER A 130 -2.43 6.65 -3.75
CA SER A 130 -2.51 7.36 -2.49
C SER A 130 -1.69 8.66 -2.48
N ARG A 131 -1.94 9.50 -1.46
CA ARG A 131 -1.14 10.72 -1.23
C ARG A 131 0.30 10.43 -0.79
N LEU A 132 0.65 9.18 -0.47
CA LEU A 132 2.02 8.77 -0.14
C LEU A 132 2.85 8.47 -1.40
N ALA A 133 2.22 8.06 -2.50
CA ALA A 133 2.91 7.63 -3.71
C ALA A 133 3.94 8.65 -4.26
N PRO A 134 3.70 9.98 -4.23
CA PRO A 134 4.68 10.98 -4.68
C PRO A 134 5.93 11.09 -3.80
N TYR A 135 5.93 10.49 -2.61
CA TYR A 135 6.99 10.61 -1.60
C TYR A 135 7.93 9.43 -1.56
N VAL A 136 7.50 8.29 -2.09
CA VAL A 136 8.21 7.03 -2.00
C VAL A 136 8.86 6.67 -3.33
N ARG A 137 10.05 6.09 -3.25
CA ARG A 137 10.86 5.68 -4.40
C ARG A 137 10.25 4.48 -5.11
N ALA A 138 9.71 3.53 -4.35
CA ALA A 138 8.97 2.37 -4.86
C ALA A 138 8.00 1.83 -3.81
N ILE A 139 6.96 1.15 -4.31
CA ILE A 139 5.93 0.48 -3.52
C ILE A 139 5.89 -0.98 -3.99
N PHE A 140 5.88 -1.89 -3.04
CA PHE A 140 5.74 -3.32 -3.24
C PHE A 140 4.52 -3.82 -2.46
N GLY A 141 3.69 -4.62 -3.10
CA GLY A 141 2.57 -5.28 -2.45
C GLY A 141 1.86 -6.27 -3.37
N CYS A 142 0.73 -6.79 -2.91
CA CYS A 142 -0.05 -7.77 -3.62
C CYS A 142 -0.79 -7.15 -4.81
N GLU A 143 -0.83 -7.89 -5.92
CA GLU A 143 -1.49 -7.52 -7.16
C GLU A 143 -2.32 -8.70 -7.67
N PHE A 144 -3.44 -8.39 -8.32
CA PHE A 144 -4.21 -9.38 -9.07
C PHE A 144 -3.73 -9.40 -10.53
N ALA A 145 -3.88 -10.55 -11.19
CA ALA A 145 -3.84 -10.58 -12.63
C ALA A 145 -5.02 -9.79 -13.21
N THR A 146 -4.98 -9.48 -14.51
CA THR A 146 -6.09 -8.81 -15.19
C THR A 146 -6.54 -9.57 -16.42
N ASP A 147 -7.84 -9.50 -16.71
CA ASP A 147 -8.39 -9.96 -17.99
C ASP A 147 -8.08 -8.97 -19.14
N PRO A 148 -8.44 -9.29 -20.41
CA PRO A 148 -8.20 -8.40 -21.55
C PRO A 148 -8.91 -7.04 -21.46
N GLU A 149 -9.95 -6.92 -20.64
CA GLU A 149 -10.65 -5.67 -20.37
C GLU A 149 -10.04 -4.88 -19.20
N GLY A 150 -8.99 -5.42 -18.56
CA GLY A 150 -8.26 -4.78 -17.47
C GLY A 150 -8.88 -4.98 -16.09
N ARG A 151 -9.88 -5.86 -15.95
CA ARG A 151 -10.54 -6.17 -14.67
C ARG A 151 -9.70 -7.18 -13.89
N ILE A 152 -9.67 -7.06 -12.57
CA ILE A 152 -8.88 -7.97 -11.72
C ILE A 152 -9.40 -9.41 -11.83
N THR A 153 -8.49 -10.40 -11.84
CA THR A 153 -8.84 -11.83 -11.98
C THR A 153 -8.26 -12.73 -10.93
#